data_AF-A0A978T9B9-F1
#
_entry.id   AF-A0A978T9B9-F1
#
_cell.length_a   1.000
_cell.length_b   1.000
_cell.length_c   1.000
_cell.angle_alpha   90.00
_cell.angle_beta   90.00
_cell.angle_gamma   90.00
#
_symmetry.space_group_name_H-M   'P 1'
#
loop_
_entity.id
_entity.type
_entity.pdbx_description
1 polymer ?
#
loop_
_entity_poly.entity_id
_entity_poly.type
_entity_poly.pdbx_seq_one_letter_code
_entity_poly.pdbx_strand_id
1 'polypeptide(L)'
;MPHNSHPELDGERPQALYTIQLRRPGQRLKERLTWVLMGLSLGLGAMAGFLMLADMPLFKLWDTAPSPPPADDPFRLGANQAMTAAELTQTAQFKEEWVEVVLLWQQAISQMKAVPKTSAHFPLAQQKVEEYSRNLQYAQSNVNTRAPRTPNQQNYWTVGSDRDWVVAIQGTPPRVLRYSSSCNEVLRYGNSLIELTNGYVKQYSNLDGNLRVLADVPVATSTRSNPKTWTLGSSREEVLQLQGVPSRTDQYASDRRVTLYYGNSSVLLENGHVISYLNTDKNLKVSTTLANGLQSRVSQDYWSIGSSRAEVLNVQKSTPEAVSRNDSSCEETLHFGSSEVKLSQGIVIAYRNEGKNLRVR
;
A
#
# COMPACT_ATOMS: atom_id res chain seq x y z
N MET A 1 -29.73 8.88 16.93
CA MET A 1 -28.70 8.34 16.01
C MET A 1 -28.15 7.09 16.68
N PRO A 2 -28.19 5.90 16.06
CA PRO A 2 -27.69 4.71 16.73
C PRO A 2 -26.16 4.74 16.74
N HIS A 3 -25.60 4.66 17.93
CA HIS A 3 -24.16 4.59 18.17
C HIS A 3 -23.77 3.12 18.04
N ASN A 4 -23.17 2.73 16.92
CA ASN A 4 -22.64 1.38 16.74
C ASN A 4 -21.26 1.33 17.40
N SER A 5 -21.20 1.15 18.72
CA SER A 5 -19.99 0.77 19.43
C SER A 5 -19.72 -0.72 19.24
N HIS A 6 -18.44 -1.08 19.14
CA HIS A 6 -18.02 -2.47 19.02
C HIS A 6 -18.28 -3.19 20.36
N PRO A 7 -18.77 -4.45 20.41
CA PRO A 7 -19.09 -5.14 21.66
C PRO A 7 -17.91 -5.21 22.66
N GLU A 8 -16.68 -5.25 22.13
CA GLU A 8 -15.45 -5.28 22.93
C GLU A 8 -15.07 -3.91 23.54
N LEU A 9 -15.62 -2.81 23.01
CA LEU A 9 -15.51 -1.47 23.61
C LEU A 9 -16.52 -1.27 24.74
N ASP A 10 -17.59 -2.07 24.75
CA ASP A 10 -18.67 -2.01 25.73
C ASP A 10 -18.46 -2.98 26.93
N GLY A 11 -17.28 -3.62 27.00
CA GLY A 11 -16.89 -4.47 28.13
C GLY A 11 -17.53 -5.85 28.14
N GLU A 12 -18.12 -6.31 27.03
CA GLU A 12 -18.64 -7.67 26.92
C GLU A 12 -17.49 -8.71 26.80
N ARG A 13 -17.74 -9.94 27.29
CA ARG A 13 -16.74 -11.03 27.28
C ARG A 13 -16.21 -11.28 25.86
N PRO A 14 -14.91 -11.59 25.68
CA PRO A 14 -14.33 -11.84 24.36
C PRO A 14 -15.06 -13.00 23.68
N GLN A 15 -15.88 -12.69 22.68
CA GLN A 15 -16.56 -13.70 21.89
C GLN A 15 -15.66 -14.10 20.71
N ALA A 16 -15.61 -15.40 20.42
CA ALA A 16 -14.95 -15.97 19.24
C ALA A 16 -15.75 -15.70 17.94
N LEU A 17 -16.36 -14.52 17.84
CA LEU A 17 -17.02 -14.07 16.63
C LEU A 17 -15.94 -13.69 15.62
N TYR A 18 -16.19 -14.02 14.35
CA TYR A 18 -15.31 -13.86 13.18
C TYR A 18 -14.34 -15.01 12.87
N THR A 19 -14.74 -16.27 13.09
CA THR A 19 -14.36 -17.29 12.09
C THR A 19 -15.15 -17.00 10.82
N ILE A 20 -14.45 -16.60 9.75
CA ILE A 20 -15.01 -16.42 8.41
C ILE A 20 -15.65 -17.76 7.97
N GLN A 21 -16.96 -17.92 8.16
CA GLN A 21 -17.70 -18.98 7.49
C GLN A 21 -18.14 -18.47 6.12
N LEU A 22 -17.44 -18.94 5.08
CA LEU A 22 -17.71 -18.61 3.69
C LEU A 22 -19.06 -19.21 3.25
N ARG A 23 -20.09 -18.37 3.08
CA ARG A 23 -21.30 -18.77 2.33
C ARG A 23 -20.96 -18.88 0.84
N ARG A 24 -21.39 -19.99 0.21
CA ARG A 24 -21.18 -20.26 -1.22
C ARG A 24 -21.86 -19.20 -2.10
N PRO A 25 -21.23 -18.75 -3.22
CA PRO A 25 -21.81 -17.74 -4.09
C PRO A 25 -22.82 -18.39 -5.05
N GLY A 26 -24.11 -18.08 -4.91
CA GLY A 26 -25.11 -18.64 -5.82
C GLY A 26 -26.59 -18.31 -5.60
N GLN A 27 -26.97 -17.48 -4.63
CA GLN A 27 -28.37 -17.08 -4.47
C GLN A 27 -28.48 -15.56 -4.33
N ARG A 28 -28.79 -14.90 -5.46
CA ARG A 28 -29.36 -13.55 -5.44
C ARG A 28 -30.87 -13.64 -5.59
N LEU A 29 -31.54 -12.83 -4.78
CA LEU A 29 -32.90 -12.33 -4.93
C LEU A 29 -34.05 -13.22 -4.43
N LYS A 30 -34.25 -13.21 -3.11
CA LYS A 30 -35.50 -12.77 -2.44
C LYS A 30 -35.32 -12.99 -0.94
N GLU A 31 -35.47 -11.92 -0.18
CA GLU A 31 -35.86 -11.82 1.24
C GLU A 31 -35.15 -10.64 1.88
N ARG A 32 -35.78 -9.47 1.70
CA ARG A 32 -35.76 -8.44 2.74
C ARG A 32 -36.58 -8.99 3.90
N LEU A 33 -36.12 -8.69 5.11
CA LEU A 33 -36.68 -9.01 6.44
C LEU A 33 -36.35 -10.38 7.03
N THR A 34 -35.93 -10.30 8.29
CA THR A 34 -35.61 -11.33 9.30
C THR A 34 -34.17 -11.82 9.30
N TRP A 35 -33.48 -11.58 10.43
CA TRP A 35 -32.68 -12.55 11.21
C TRP A 35 -31.99 -11.81 12.38
N VAL A 36 -32.80 -11.53 13.40
CA VAL A 36 -32.42 -11.20 14.80
C VAL A 36 -32.09 -12.47 15.61
N LEU A 37 -32.03 -13.65 14.99
CA LEU A 37 -32.09 -14.93 15.72
C LEU A 37 -30.98 -15.93 15.35
N MET A 38 -29.72 -15.52 15.40
CA MET A 38 -28.61 -16.44 15.64
C MET A 38 -27.51 -15.79 16.49
N GLY A 39 -27.92 -15.24 17.64
CA GLY A 39 -27.03 -14.75 18.70
C GLY A 39 -27.38 -15.31 20.08
N LEU A 40 -28.18 -16.38 20.17
CA LEU A 40 -28.57 -16.98 21.45
C LEU A 40 -28.67 -18.51 21.31
N SER A 41 -27.57 -19.20 21.61
CA SER A 41 -27.61 -20.52 22.27
C SER A 41 -26.21 -20.93 22.70
N LEU A 42 -25.89 -20.71 23.98
CA LEU A 42 -25.55 -21.77 24.93
C LEU A 42 -25.16 -21.16 26.29
N GLY A 43 -25.97 -21.46 27.30
CA GLY A 43 -25.74 -21.09 28.69
C GLY A 43 -27.00 -21.37 29.54
N LEU A 44 -27.29 -22.65 29.77
CA LEU A 44 -28.38 -23.14 30.61
C LEU A 44 -28.35 -22.58 32.04
N GLY A 45 -29.52 -22.25 32.57
CA GLY A 45 -29.73 -21.98 33.99
C GLY A 45 -31.22 -21.92 34.33
N ALA A 46 -31.81 -23.07 34.64
CA ALA A 46 -33.08 -23.13 35.36
C ALA A 46 -32.94 -22.40 36.70
N MET A 47 -33.91 -21.56 37.04
CA MET A 47 -34.45 -21.39 38.41
C MET A 47 -35.75 -20.57 38.32
N ALA A 48 -36.79 -21.16 38.88
CA ALA A 48 -38.15 -20.64 38.98
C ALA A 48 -38.22 -19.47 39.99
N GLY A 49 -39.34 -18.74 39.95
CA GLY A 49 -39.47 -17.39 40.47
C GLY A 49 -39.56 -17.22 41.99
N PHE A 50 -39.42 -15.96 42.42
CA PHE A 50 -40.03 -15.43 43.65
C PHE A 50 -40.08 -13.88 43.63
N LEU A 51 -41.31 -13.36 43.52
CA LEU A 51 -41.94 -12.21 44.19
C LEU A 51 -41.15 -10.99 44.73
N MET A 52 -41.74 -9.82 44.39
CA MET A 52 -42.06 -8.64 45.24
C MET A 52 -41.11 -7.44 45.39
N LEU A 53 -41.77 -6.28 45.30
CA LEU A 53 -41.36 -4.88 45.53
C LEU A 53 -40.90 -4.60 46.98
N ALA A 54 -39.92 -3.72 47.17
CA ALA A 54 -39.85 -2.74 48.27
C ALA A 54 -38.71 -1.70 48.12
N ASP A 55 -38.94 -0.55 48.75
CA ASP A 55 -38.28 0.77 48.78
C ASP A 55 -36.76 0.91 49.09
N MET A 56 -36.14 1.91 48.41
CA MET A 56 -35.19 3.01 48.81
C MET A 56 -34.12 2.80 49.93
N PRO A 57 -32.91 3.43 49.89
CA PRO A 57 -32.77 4.88 49.69
C PRO A 57 -31.55 5.44 48.92
N LEU A 58 -31.77 6.68 48.50
CA LEU A 58 -30.87 7.75 48.04
C LEU A 58 -29.73 8.04 49.05
N PHE A 59 -28.45 7.80 48.68
CA PHE A 59 -27.19 8.39 49.21
C PHE A 59 -26.02 7.62 48.53
N LYS A 60 -24.94 8.16 47.95
CA LYS A 60 -24.24 9.45 48.05
C LYS A 60 -23.63 9.78 46.68
N LEU A 61 -23.83 11.01 46.23
CA LEU A 61 -22.91 11.67 45.31
C LEU A 61 -21.52 11.71 45.97
N TRP A 62 -20.53 11.12 45.32
CA TRP A 62 -19.15 11.49 45.47
C TRP A 62 -18.62 11.72 44.06
N ASP A 63 -18.08 12.91 43.88
CA ASP A 63 -17.53 13.45 42.66
C ASP A 63 -16.42 12.56 42.10
N THR A 64 -16.62 12.07 40.89
CA THR A 64 -15.52 11.96 39.93
C THR A 64 -15.89 12.85 38.77
N ALA A 65 -15.29 14.05 38.75
CA ALA A 65 -15.26 14.89 37.57
C ALA A 65 -14.93 14.02 36.34
N PRO A 66 -15.63 14.19 35.20
CA PRO A 66 -15.29 13.45 34.00
C PRO A 66 -13.83 13.74 33.67
N SER A 67 -13.02 12.68 33.69
CA SER A 67 -11.65 12.74 33.20
C SER A 67 -11.66 13.38 31.80
N PRO A 68 -10.70 14.25 31.46
CA PRO A 68 -10.58 14.79 30.11
C PRO A 68 -10.57 13.61 29.11
N PRO A 69 -11.19 13.76 27.92
CA PRO A 69 -11.34 12.66 26.99
C PRO A 69 -9.95 12.04 26.71
N PRO A 70 -9.78 10.71 26.90
CA PRO A 70 -8.50 10.09 26.65
C PRO A 70 -8.14 10.25 25.17
N ALA A 71 -6.89 10.65 24.94
CA ALA A 71 -6.24 10.64 23.64
C ALA A 71 -6.45 9.29 22.93
N ASP A 72 -6.52 9.32 21.61
CA ASP A 72 -6.75 8.20 20.68
C ASP A 72 -6.20 6.85 21.18
N ASP A 73 -7.07 6.04 21.82
CA ASP A 73 -6.73 4.72 22.33
C ASP A 73 -6.43 3.75 21.16
N PRO A 74 -5.21 3.19 21.06
CA PRO A 74 -4.85 2.25 20.00
C PRO A 74 -5.74 1.02 19.96
N PHE A 75 -6.25 0.56 21.10
CA PHE A 75 -7.15 -0.59 21.13
C PHE A 75 -8.45 -0.28 20.36
N ARG A 76 -9.07 0.86 20.66
CA ARG A 76 -10.27 1.34 19.96
C ARG A 76 -10.04 1.60 18.48
N LEU A 77 -8.93 2.25 18.11
CA LEU A 77 -8.60 2.48 16.70
C LEU A 77 -8.43 1.16 15.94
N GLY A 78 -7.71 0.21 16.53
CA GLY A 78 -7.49 -1.10 15.94
C GLY A 78 -8.80 -1.88 15.75
N ALA A 79 -9.67 -1.87 16.76
CA ALA A 79 -10.97 -2.55 16.70
C ALA A 79 -11.87 -1.96 15.60
N ASN A 80 -11.90 -0.62 15.49
CA ASN A 80 -12.68 0.05 14.45
C ASN A 80 -12.18 -0.29 13.04
N GLN A 81 -10.87 -0.29 12.82
CA GLN A 81 -10.28 -0.66 11.52
C GLN A 81 -10.55 -2.13 11.17
N ALA A 82 -10.45 -3.03 12.14
CA ALA A 82 -10.80 -4.44 11.97
C ALA A 82 -12.27 -4.63 11.60
N MET A 83 -13.17 -3.88 12.24
CA MET A 83 -14.59 -3.92 11.92
C MET A 83 -14.85 -3.48 10.48
N THR A 84 -14.28 -2.35 10.06
CA THR A 84 -14.38 -1.88 8.66
C THR A 84 -13.80 -2.91 7.69
N ALA A 85 -12.67 -3.54 8.02
CA ALA A 85 -12.07 -4.59 7.20
C ALA A 85 -13.00 -5.80 7.04
N ALA A 86 -13.63 -6.24 8.14
CA ALA A 86 -14.55 -7.37 8.16
C ALA A 86 -15.84 -7.07 7.37
N GLU A 87 -16.39 -5.88 7.50
CA GLU A 87 -17.57 -5.43 6.73
C GLU A 87 -17.26 -5.38 5.23
N LEU A 88 -16.12 -4.78 4.84
CA LEU A 88 -15.71 -4.70 3.45
C LEU A 88 -15.42 -6.09 2.87
N THR A 89 -14.81 -7.00 3.65
CA THR A 89 -14.56 -8.40 3.25
C THR A 89 -15.83 -9.11 2.77
N GLN A 90 -17.00 -8.79 3.34
CA GLN A 90 -18.27 -9.43 2.96
C GLN A 90 -18.80 -8.97 1.60
N THR A 91 -18.39 -7.79 1.15
CA THR A 91 -18.92 -7.15 -0.06
C THR A 91 -17.88 -6.99 -1.16
N ALA A 92 -16.59 -7.12 -0.84
CA ALA A 92 -15.47 -7.00 -1.74
C ALA A 92 -15.53 -8.06 -2.87
N GLN A 93 -15.60 -7.58 -4.09
CA GLN A 93 -15.66 -8.38 -5.31
C GLN A 93 -14.38 -8.26 -6.12
N PHE A 94 -13.76 -7.09 -6.09
CA PHE A 94 -12.66 -6.73 -6.97
C PHE A 94 -11.34 -6.57 -6.24
N LYS A 95 -10.25 -6.74 -6.97
CA LYS A 95 -8.89 -6.65 -6.42
C LYS A 95 -8.66 -5.40 -5.57
N GLU A 96 -9.11 -4.24 -6.03
CA GLU A 96 -8.89 -2.96 -5.35
C GLU A 96 -9.61 -2.89 -4.00
N GLU A 97 -10.81 -3.47 -3.90
CA GLU A 97 -11.56 -3.57 -2.63
C GLU A 97 -10.84 -4.53 -1.68
N TRP A 98 -10.29 -5.64 -2.19
CA TRP A 98 -9.48 -6.57 -1.38
C TRP A 98 -8.15 -5.96 -0.93
N VAL A 99 -7.56 -5.07 -1.73
CA VAL A 99 -6.40 -4.27 -1.31
C VAL A 99 -6.76 -3.37 -0.14
N GLU A 100 -7.93 -2.72 -0.19
CA GLU A 100 -8.41 -1.89 0.91
C GLU A 100 -8.64 -2.72 2.18
N VAL A 101 -9.24 -3.91 2.05
CA VAL A 101 -9.34 -4.88 3.16
C VAL A 101 -7.97 -5.20 3.76
N VAL A 102 -6.95 -5.45 2.93
CA VAL A 102 -5.57 -5.72 3.39
C VAL A 102 -5.01 -4.53 4.17
N LEU A 103 -5.15 -3.31 3.66
CA LEU A 103 -4.66 -2.10 4.32
C LEU A 103 -5.34 -1.87 5.67
N LEU A 104 -6.65 -2.09 5.76
CA LEU A 104 -7.41 -1.97 7.00
C LEU A 104 -6.96 -3.02 8.04
N TRP A 105 -6.72 -4.27 7.63
CA TRP A 105 -6.19 -5.30 8.54
C TRP A 105 -4.78 -4.98 9.03
N GLN A 106 -3.90 -4.49 8.17
CA GLN A 106 -2.55 -4.08 8.57
C GLN A 106 -2.58 -2.94 9.58
N GLN A 107 -3.44 -1.95 9.34
CA GLN A 107 -3.68 -0.86 10.26
C GLN A 107 -4.18 -1.36 11.62
N ALA A 108 -5.21 -2.22 11.61
CA ALA A 108 -5.78 -2.80 12.82
C ALA A 108 -4.73 -3.55 13.65
N ILE A 109 -3.91 -4.38 13.01
CA ILE A 109 -2.81 -5.10 13.64
C ILE A 109 -1.78 -4.14 14.25
N SER A 110 -1.42 -3.07 13.54
CA SER A 110 -0.45 -2.08 14.03
C SER A 110 -0.96 -1.41 15.30
N GLN A 111 -2.23 -1.00 15.30
CA GLN A 111 -2.88 -0.35 16.44
C GLN A 111 -2.99 -1.30 17.64
N MET A 112 -3.39 -2.56 17.42
CA MET A 112 -3.44 -3.57 18.50
C MET A 112 -2.06 -3.88 19.10
N LYS A 113 -1.00 -3.88 18.28
CA LYS A 113 0.39 -4.04 18.76
C LYS A 113 0.89 -2.83 19.56
N ALA A 114 0.35 -1.64 19.29
CA ALA A 114 0.72 -0.40 19.97
C ALA A 114 0.05 -0.25 21.35
N VAL A 115 -0.91 -1.12 21.72
CA VAL A 115 -1.55 -1.09 23.04
C VAL A 115 -0.50 -1.28 24.14
N PRO A 116 -0.40 -0.38 25.14
CA PRO A 116 0.58 -0.50 26.22
C PRO A 116 0.35 -1.75 27.08
N LYS A 117 1.44 -2.39 27.53
CA LYS A 117 1.38 -3.57 28.42
C LYS A 117 0.64 -3.33 29.75
N THR A 118 0.57 -2.07 30.19
CA THR A 118 -0.14 -1.66 31.40
C THR A 118 -1.65 -1.49 31.20
N SER A 119 -2.14 -1.53 29.95
CA SER A 119 -3.56 -1.43 29.65
C SER A 119 -4.30 -2.71 30.04
N ALA A 120 -5.50 -2.57 30.60
CA ALA A 120 -6.40 -3.69 30.85
C ALA A 120 -6.78 -4.45 29.55
N HIS A 121 -6.75 -3.78 28.40
CA HIS A 121 -7.03 -4.37 27.10
C HIS A 121 -5.84 -5.09 26.46
N PHE A 122 -4.64 -4.98 27.04
CA PHE A 122 -3.43 -5.56 26.43
C PHE A 122 -3.53 -7.06 26.13
N PRO A 123 -3.99 -7.93 27.06
CA PRO A 123 -4.10 -9.36 26.78
C PRO A 123 -5.04 -9.65 25.60
N LEU A 124 -6.17 -8.95 25.54
CA LEU A 124 -7.14 -9.08 24.46
C LEU A 124 -6.57 -8.55 23.14
N ALA A 125 -5.87 -7.42 23.17
CA ALA A 125 -5.23 -6.85 21.99
C ALA A 125 -4.23 -7.83 21.36
N GLN A 126 -3.38 -8.48 22.18
CA GLN A 126 -2.43 -9.48 21.68
C GLN A 126 -3.12 -10.71 21.09
N GLN A 127 -4.20 -11.18 21.72
CA GLN A 127 -5.01 -12.25 21.14
C GLN A 127 -5.59 -11.85 19.77
N LYS A 128 -6.09 -10.62 19.64
CA LYS A 128 -6.64 -10.09 18.38
C LYS A 128 -5.60 -9.92 17.28
N VAL A 129 -4.35 -9.61 17.62
CA VAL A 129 -3.25 -9.57 16.64
C VAL A 129 -3.11 -10.90 15.89
N GLU A 130 -3.19 -12.03 16.59
CA GLU A 130 -3.09 -13.35 15.95
C GLU A 130 -4.29 -13.63 15.03
N GLU A 131 -5.49 -13.27 15.46
CA GLU A 131 -6.71 -13.41 14.68
C GLU A 131 -6.68 -12.54 13.41
N TYR A 132 -6.37 -11.25 13.56
CA TYR A 132 -6.30 -10.31 12.46
C TYR A 132 -5.20 -10.69 11.47
N SER A 133 -4.09 -11.28 11.94
CA SER A 133 -3.03 -11.79 11.06
C SER A 133 -3.52 -12.91 10.13
N ARG A 134 -4.40 -13.79 10.60
CA ARG A 134 -5.03 -14.81 9.73
C ARG A 134 -5.99 -14.19 8.73
N ASN A 135 -6.77 -13.20 9.15
CA ASN A 135 -7.70 -12.47 8.26
C ASN A 135 -6.94 -11.68 7.19
N LEU A 136 -5.80 -11.08 7.55
CA LEU A 136 -4.88 -10.42 6.64
C LEU A 136 -4.39 -11.38 5.55
N GLN A 137 -3.92 -12.58 5.92
CA GLN A 137 -3.47 -13.60 4.95
C GLN A 137 -4.59 -14.00 3.99
N TYR A 138 -5.82 -14.16 4.50
CA TYR A 138 -6.98 -14.44 3.67
C TYR A 138 -7.26 -13.30 2.67
N ALA A 139 -7.20 -12.05 3.12
CA ALA A 139 -7.38 -10.89 2.26
C ALA A 139 -6.27 -10.78 1.19
N GLN A 140 -5.00 -11.02 1.56
CA GLN A 140 -3.86 -11.05 0.63
C GLN A 140 -4.04 -12.10 -0.47
N SER A 141 -4.52 -13.30 -0.13
CA SER A 141 -4.84 -14.34 -1.11
C SER A 141 -5.93 -13.91 -2.10
N ASN A 142 -6.93 -13.17 -1.62
CA ASN A 142 -7.97 -12.63 -2.49
C ASN A 142 -7.45 -11.51 -3.42
N VAL A 143 -6.51 -10.67 -2.98
CA VAL A 143 -5.85 -9.68 -3.85
C VAL A 143 -5.22 -10.35 -5.09
N ASN A 144 -4.68 -11.55 -4.93
CA ASN A 144 -4.02 -12.29 -6.02
C ASN A 144 -4.98 -13.05 -6.93
N THR A 145 -6.19 -13.37 -6.46
CA THR A 145 -7.15 -14.22 -7.19
C THR A 145 -8.32 -13.46 -7.80
N ARG A 146 -8.56 -12.21 -7.37
CA ARG A 146 -9.70 -11.41 -7.82
C ARG A 146 -9.36 -10.55 -9.04
N ALA A 147 -10.33 -10.40 -9.92
CA ALA A 147 -10.20 -9.51 -11.06
C ALA A 147 -10.21 -8.03 -10.59
N PRO A 148 -9.40 -7.16 -11.20
CA PRO A 148 -9.45 -5.73 -10.94
C PRO A 148 -10.73 -5.10 -11.54
N ARG A 149 -11.39 -4.21 -10.80
CA ARG A 149 -12.54 -3.41 -11.28
C ARG A 149 -12.07 -2.30 -12.21
N THR A 150 -11.02 -1.64 -11.76
CA THR A 150 -10.39 -0.51 -12.42
C THR A 150 -8.92 -0.85 -12.44
N PRO A 151 -8.50 -1.68 -13.39
CA PRO A 151 -7.12 -2.02 -13.55
C PRO A 151 -6.29 -0.78 -13.90
N ASN A 152 -6.60 0.47 -13.63
CA ASN A 152 -5.72 1.62 -13.88
C ASN A 152 -5.53 2.47 -12.62
N GLN A 153 -6.14 2.09 -11.51
CA GLN A 153 -6.18 2.89 -10.30
C GLN A 153 -5.58 2.10 -9.13
N GLN A 154 -4.27 2.25 -8.96
CA GLN A 154 -3.55 1.68 -7.83
C GLN A 154 -3.42 2.75 -6.74
N ASN A 155 -4.03 2.50 -5.58
CA ASN A 155 -4.08 3.45 -4.46
C ASN A 155 -3.04 3.13 -3.36
N TYR A 156 -2.00 2.37 -3.70
CA TYR A 156 -0.97 1.87 -2.78
C TYR A 156 0.40 1.84 -3.48
N TRP A 157 1.47 1.79 -2.70
CA TRP A 157 2.83 1.58 -3.16
C TRP A 157 3.40 0.29 -2.54
N THR A 158 4.53 -0.17 -3.07
CA THR A 158 5.22 -1.40 -2.62
C THR A 158 6.72 -1.16 -2.52
N VAL A 159 7.46 -2.12 -1.96
CA VAL A 159 8.92 -2.15 -2.13
C VAL A 159 9.25 -2.18 -3.62
N GLY A 160 10.23 -1.38 -4.04
CA GLY A 160 10.60 -1.15 -5.44
C GLY A 160 9.86 0.00 -6.12
N SER A 161 8.76 0.51 -5.54
CA SER A 161 8.08 1.70 -6.08
C SER A 161 9.02 2.90 -6.13
N ASP A 162 8.83 3.77 -7.12
CA ASP A 162 9.57 5.02 -7.21
C ASP A 162 9.07 6.05 -6.20
N ARG A 163 9.95 6.97 -5.84
CA ARG A 163 9.68 8.05 -4.90
C ARG A 163 8.45 8.87 -5.27
N ASP A 164 8.30 9.23 -6.54
CA ASP A 164 7.23 10.13 -6.98
C ASP A 164 5.88 9.40 -6.91
N TRP A 165 5.83 8.10 -7.22
CA TRP A 165 4.68 7.25 -6.97
C TRP A 165 4.32 7.14 -5.49
N VAL A 166 5.32 6.93 -4.62
CA VAL A 166 5.09 6.95 -3.17
C VAL A 166 4.46 8.27 -2.75
N VAL A 167 5.01 9.40 -3.19
CA VAL A 167 4.49 10.74 -2.87
C VAL A 167 3.10 10.98 -3.46
N ALA A 168 2.82 10.45 -4.65
CA ALA A 168 1.50 10.53 -5.28
C ALA A 168 0.41 9.87 -4.45
N ILE A 169 0.72 8.69 -3.94
CA ILE A 169 -0.23 7.83 -3.23
C ILE A 169 -0.34 8.22 -1.76
N GLN A 170 0.81 8.48 -1.12
CA GLN A 170 0.93 8.74 0.31
C GLN A 170 0.73 10.23 0.65
N GLY A 171 1.00 11.12 -0.30
CA GLY A 171 1.09 12.56 -0.08
C GLY A 171 2.53 13.05 0.11
N THR A 172 2.70 14.38 0.25
CA THR A 172 4.02 14.96 0.50
C THR A 172 4.51 14.60 1.91
N PRO A 173 5.71 14.01 2.06
CA PRO A 173 6.23 13.62 3.36
C PRO A 173 6.49 14.83 4.26
N PRO A 174 5.99 14.84 5.50
CA PRO A 174 6.25 15.90 6.46
C PRO A 174 7.74 16.13 6.75
N ARG A 175 8.57 15.09 6.70
CA ARG A 175 10.03 15.19 6.89
C ARG A 175 10.76 14.24 5.94
N VAL A 176 11.90 14.71 5.43
CA VAL A 176 12.78 13.96 4.53
C VAL A 176 14.21 14.04 5.06
N LEU A 177 14.87 12.90 5.22
CA LEU A 177 16.30 12.80 5.54
C LEU A 177 17.04 12.29 4.30
N ARG A 178 18.15 12.92 3.93
CA ARG A 178 18.95 12.52 2.76
C ARG A 178 20.39 12.24 3.17
N TYR A 179 20.90 11.11 2.68
CA TYR A 179 22.25 10.63 2.91
C TYR A 179 22.93 10.41 1.55
N SER A 180 23.54 11.47 1.02
CA SER A 180 24.09 11.47 -0.34
C SER A 180 25.22 10.46 -0.54
N SER A 181 26.02 10.15 0.49
CA SER A 181 27.12 9.18 0.40
C SER A 181 26.67 7.73 0.21
N SER A 182 25.42 7.41 0.56
CA SER A 182 24.85 6.06 0.46
C SER A 182 23.62 6.01 -0.45
N CYS A 183 23.35 7.10 -1.18
CA CYS A 183 22.16 7.29 -2.00
C CYS A 183 20.83 7.10 -1.26
N ASN A 184 20.82 7.16 0.08
CA ASN A 184 19.64 6.86 0.87
C ASN A 184 18.80 8.12 1.10
N GLU A 185 17.49 7.95 1.04
CA GLU A 185 16.50 8.95 1.43
C GLU A 185 15.50 8.29 2.37
N VAL A 186 15.10 8.97 3.44
CA VAL A 186 14.10 8.49 4.39
C VAL A 186 12.95 9.47 4.42
N LEU A 187 11.77 9.03 3.96
CA LEU A 187 10.52 9.80 4.03
C LEU A 187 9.81 9.42 5.33
N ARG A 188 9.52 10.41 6.17
CA ARG A 188 8.85 10.19 7.47
C ARG A 188 7.43 10.71 7.46
N TYR A 189 6.50 9.87 7.92
CA TYR A 189 5.09 10.16 8.13
C TYR A 189 4.74 9.78 9.57
N GLY A 190 4.92 10.71 10.52
CA GLY A 190 4.84 10.37 11.94
C GLY A 190 5.99 9.45 12.38
N ASN A 191 5.66 8.34 13.02
CA ASN A 191 6.60 7.28 13.40
C ASN A 191 6.82 6.26 12.28
N SER A 192 5.99 6.27 11.24
CA SER A 192 6.22 5.48 10.05
C SER A 192 7.29 6.12 9.16
N LEU A 193 8.08 5.28 8.50
CA LEU A 193 9.14 5.70 7.59
C LEU A 193 9.21 4.83 6.35
N ILE A 194 9.69 5.41 5.27
CA ILE A 194 9.96 4.76 4.00
C ILE A 194 11.42 5.05 3.68
N GLU A 195 12.23 4.01 3.50
CA GLU A 195 13.62 4.15 3.10
C GLU A 195 13.76 3.84 1.62
N LEU A 196 14.33 4.80 0.91
CA LEU A 196 14.61 4.72 -0.51
C LEU A 196 16.10 4.72 -0.73
N THR A 197 16.55 3.97 -1.73
CA THR A 197 17.92 4.03 -2.21
C THR A 197 17.89 4.39 -3.69
N ASN A 198 18.50 5.54 -4.01
CA ASN A 198 18.49 6.19 -5.31
C ASN A 198 17.07 6.45 -5.86
N GLY A 199 16.14 6.83 -4.98
CA GLY A 199 14.76 7.20 -5.36
C GLY A 199 13.78 6.03 -5.49
N TYR A 200 14.13 4.82 -5.04
CA TYR A 200 13.25 3.64 -5.06
C TYR A 200 13.15 3.03 -3.67
N VAL A 201 11.94 2.62 -3.28
CA VAL A 201 11.67 2.03 -1.95
C VAL A 201 12.47 0.74 -1.79
N LYS A 202 13.32 0.68 -0.76
CA LYS A 202 14.03 -0.55 -0.36
C LYS A 202 13.39 -1.21 0.83
N GLN A 203 12.94 -0.42 1.79
CA GLN A 203 12.27 -0.91 2.98
C GLN A 203 11.37 0.17 3.56
N TYR A 204 10.54 -0.21 4.52
CA TYR A 204 9.68 0.71 5.24
C TYR A 204 9.38 0.16 6.62
N SER A 205 8.89 1.03 7.50
CA SER A 205 8.30 0.68 8.78
C SER A 205 6.98 1.43 8.91
N ASN A 206 5.89 0.70 9.13
CA ASN A 206 4.54 1.27 9.19
C ASN A 206 4.00 1.27 10.64
N LEU A 207 4.75 1.81 11.58
CA LEU A 207 4.40 1.76 13.01
C LEU A 207 3.04 2.40 13.33
N ASP A 208 2.69 3.48 12.62
CA ASP A 208 1.41 4.17 12.82
C ASP A 208 0.26 3.54 12.00
N GLY A 209 0.55 2.55 11.13
CA GLY A 209 -0.42 2.02 10.17
C GLY A 209 -0.79 2.99 9.03
N ASN A 210 -0.27 4.21 9.03
CA ASN A 210 -0.66 5.28 8.12
C ASN A 210 -0.10 5.13 6.69
N LEU A 211 0.84 4.21 6.44
CA LEU A 211 1.37 3.97 5.10
C LEU A 211 0.41 3.14 4.25
N ARG A 212 0.19 3.56 3.01
CA ARG A 212 -0.57 2.85 1.98
C ARG A 212 0.31 1.83 1.26
N VAL A 213 0.85 0.89 2.02
CA VAL A 213 1.80 -0.12 1.55
C VAL A 213 1.23 -1.52 1.65
N LEU A 214 1.37 -2.33 0.59
CA LEU A 214 1.06 -3.76 0.67
C LEU A 214 2.31 -4.55 1.10
N ALA A 215 2.38 -4.92 2.38
CA ALA A 215 3.42 -5.76 2.97
C ALA A 215 3.44 -7.19 2.42
N ASP A 216 4.64 -7.71 2.12
CA ASP A 216 4.97 -9.14 1.94
C ASP A 216 4.03 -9.95 1.02
N VAL A 217 3.40 -9.31 0.04
CA VAL A 217 2.77 -10.03 -1.08
C VAL A 217 3.80 -10.10 -2.20
N PRO A 218 4.48 -11.25 -2.42
CA PRO A 218 5.08 -11.45 -3.71
C PRO A 218 3.92 -11.53 -4.73
N VAL A 219 4.09 -10.82 -5.83
CA VAL A 219 3.42 -11.02 -7.13
C VAL A 219 2.24 -10.10 -7.46
N ALA A 220 2.31 -9.65 -8.73
CA ALA A 220 1.27 -9.17 -9.62
C ALA A 220 0.25 -8.20 -9.01
N THR A 221 0.39 -6.92 -9.33
CA THR A 221 -0.30 -6.34 -10.49
C THR A 221 0.03 -4.86 -10.53
N SER A 222 0.92 -4.52 -11.45
CA SER A 222 0.59 -3.46 -12.38
C SER A 222 -0.62 -3.92 -13.18
N THR A 223 -1.81 -3.68 -12.64
CA THR A 223 -2.96 -3.52 -13.51
C THR A 223 -3.10 -2.02 -13.57
N ARG A 224 -2.39 -1.34 -14.49
CA ARG A 224 -2.92 -0.91 -15.81
C ARG A 224 -3.79 -1.96 -16.53
N SER A 225 -4.87 -1.52 -17.18
CA SER A 225 -5.67 -2.29 -18.12
C SER A 225 -4.69 -2.80 -19.14
N ASN A 226 -4.29 -4.08 -19.06
CA ASN A 226 -3.25 -4.72 -19.88
C ASN A 226 -2.47 -3.68 -20.67
N PRO A 227 -1.61 -2.87 -20.01
CA PRO A 227 -0.99 -1.81 -20.76
C PRO A 227 -0.24 -2.55 -21.84
N LYS A 228 -0.36 -2.11 -23.09
CA LYS A 228 0.54 -2.61 -24.12
C LYS A 228 2.02 -2.30 -23.76
N THR A 229 2.31 -1.74 -22.58
CA THR A 229 3.60 -1.29 -22.09
C THR A 229 3.81 -1.51 -20.58
N TRP A 230 4.96 -2.04 -20.17
CA TRP A 230 5.44 -2.06 -18.78
C TRP A 230 6.20 -0.76 -18.43
N THR A 231 6.61 -0.56 -17.18
CA THR A 231 7.37 0.63 -16.72
C THR A 231 8.53 0.24 -15.77
N LEU A 232 9.32 1.21 -15.32
CA LEU A 232 10.28 0.97 -14.23
C LEU A 232 9.52 0.58 -12.94
N GLY A 233 10.07 -0.37 -12.20
CA GLY A 233 9.42 -0.98 -11.04
C GLY A 233 8.48 -2.15 -11.39
N SER A 234 8.12 -2.35 -12.65
CA SER A 234 7.35 -3.52 -13.11
C SER A 234 8.02 -4.83 -12.68
N SER A 235 7.22 -5.87 -12.40
CA SER A 235 7.77 -7.17 -12.02
C SER A 235 8.30 -7.92 -13.24
N ARG A 236 9.17 -8.92 -13.00
CA ARG A 236 9.62 -9.84 -14.04
C ARG A 236 8.46 -10.48 -14.78
N GLU A 237 7.46 -10.97 -14.06
CA GLU A 237 6.30 -11.66 -14.63
C GLU A 237 5.50 -10.72 -15.52
N GLU A 238 5.33 -9.47 -15.12
CA GLU A 238 4.68 -8.45 -15.94
C GLU A 238 5.45 -8.19 -17.24
N VAL A 239 6.77 -8.02 -17.15
CA VAL A 239 7.61 -7.84 -18.35
C VAL A 239 7.45 -9.05 -19.26
N LEU A 240 7.52 -10.28 -18.75
CA LEU A 240 7.35 -11.50 -19.55
C LEU A 240 5.95 -11.61 -20.17
N GLN A 241 4.91 -11.21 -19.44
CA GLN A 241 3.53 -11.25 -19.91
C GLN A 241 3.27 -10.23 -21.03
N LEU A 242 3.81 -9.01 -20.89
CA LEU A 242 3.55 -7.92 -21.83
C LEU A 242 4.53 -7.91 -23.01
N GLN A 243 5.82 -8.12 -22.73
CA GLN A 243 6.91 -8.12 -23.71
C GLN A 243 7.03 -9.46 -24.43
N GLY A 244 6.80 -10.57 -23.72
CA GLY A 244 7.04 -11.93 -24.20
C GLY A 244 8.35 -12.54 -23.68
N VAL A 245 8.70 -13.70 -24.24
CA VAL A 245 9.90 -14.46 -23.86
C VAL A 245 11.16 -13.73 -24.33
N PRO A 246 12.15 -13.49 -23.47
CA PRO A 246 13.40 -12.85 -23.85
C PRO A 246 14.24 -13.77 -24.74
N SER A 247 14.96 -13.16 -25.68
CA SER A 247 15.94 -13.83 -26.54
C SER A 247 17.13 -14.40 -25.78
N ARG A 248 17.54 -13.74 -24.69
CA ARG A 248 18.59 -14.20 -23.77
C ARG A 248 18.27 -13.70 -22.37
N THR A 249 18.67 -14.45 -21.35
CA THR A 249 18.61 -14.01 -19.96
C THR A 249 19.98 -14.24 -19.32
N ASP A 250 20.55 -13.18 -18.76
CA ASP A 250 21.75 -13.28 -17.93
C ASP A 250 21.34 -13.11 -16.46
N GLN A 251 21.82 -14.01 -15.59
CA GLN A 251 21.59 -13.95 -14.15
C GLN A 251 22.93 -14.11 -13.43
N TYR A 252 23.28 -13.11 -12.64
CA TYR A 252 24.47 -13.17 -11.81
C TYR A 252 24.05 -13.66 -10.41
N ALA A 253 24.65 -14.78 -9.96
CA ALA A 253 24.20 -15.49 -8.77
C ALA A 253 24.39 -14.71 -7.45
N SER A 254 25.22 -13.66 -7.46
CA SER A 254 25.64 -12.92 -6.26
C SER A 254 24.88 -11.62 -6.00
N ASP A 255 24.24 -11.01 -7.00
CA ASP A 255 23.73 -9.62 -6.92
C ASP A 255 22.19 -9.51 -6.99
N ARG A 256 21.49 -10.64 -7.09
CA ARG A 256 20.02 -10.69 -7.30
C ARG A 256 19.58 -9.87 -8.52
N ARG A 257 20.49 -9.65 -9.48
CA ARG A 257 20.21 -8.95 -10.74
C ARG A 257 20.01 -9.93 -11.88
N VAL A 258 19.07 -9.58 -12.75
CA VAL A 258 18.72 -10.37 -13.94
C VAL A 258 18.59 -9.41 -15.11
N THR A 259 19.29 -9.69 -16.20
CA THR A 259 19.13 -8.94 -17.46
C THR A 259 18.37 -9.79 -18.46
N LEU A 260 17.22 -9.29 -18.90
CA LEU A 260 16.42 -9.87 -19.97
C LEU A 260 16.76 -9.15 -21.27
N TYR A 261 17.13 -9.88 -22.31
CA TYR A 261 17.45 -9.32 -23.63
C TYR A 261 16.34 -9.61 -24.62
N TYR A 262 16.02 -8.61 -25.44
CA TYR A 262 15.07 -8.68 -26.55
C TYR A 262 15.79 -8.15 -27.78
N GLY A 263 16.60 -8.97 -28.44
CA GLY A 263 17.54 -8.50 -29.45
C GLY A 263 18.66 -7.67 -28.81
N ASN A 264 18.89 -6.46 -29.32
CA ASN A 264 19.85 -5.49 -28.77
C ASN A 264 19.26 -4.61 -27.66
N SER A 265 17.94 -4.72 -27.43
CA SER A 265 17.31 -4.10 -26.27
C SER A 265 17.47 -4.97 -25.03
N SER A 266 17.54 -4.35 -23.85
CA SER A 266 17.70 -5.05 -22.58
C SER A 266 16.88 -4.43 -21.46
N VAL A 267 16.48 -5.25 -20.50
CA VAL A 267 15.78 -4.87 -19.28
C VAL A 267 16.56 -5.45 -18.11
N LEU A 268 17.04 -4.59 -17.22
CA LEU A 268 17.74 -5.00 -16.01
C LEU A 268 16.76 -4.99 -14.84
N LEU A 269 16.72 -6.10 -14.13
CA LEU A 269 15.93 -6.30 -12.92
C LEU A 269 16.83 -6.49 -11.71
N GLU A 270 16.38 -6.02 -10.56
CA GLU A 270 16.99 -6.28 -9.26
C GLU A 270 15.90 -6.71 -8.28
N ASN A 271 16.12 -7.82 -7.57
CA ASN A 271 15.10 -8.43 -6.71
C ASN A 271 13.76 -8.67 -7.45
N GLY A 272 13.82 -9.01 -8.75
CA GLY A 272 12.63 -9.30 -9.57
C GLY A 272 11.88 -8.08 -10.12
N HIS A 273 12.40 -6.86 -9.94
CA HIS A 273 11.75 -5.62 -10.39
C HIS A 273 12.64 -4.86 -11.38
N VAL A 274 12.03 -4.26 -12.40
CA VAL A 274 12.76 -3.48 -13.42
C VAL A 274 13.38 -2.23 -12.81
N ILE A 275 14.70 -2.09 -12.93
CA ILE A 275 15.45 -0.92 -12.43
C ILE A 275 16.09 -0.08 -13.53
N SER A 276 16.24 -0.64 -14.74
CA SER A 276 16.91 0.01 -15.87
C SER A 276 16.51 -0.70 -17.16
N TYR A 277 16.58 0.01 -18.29
CA TYR A 277 16.36 -0.59 -19.60
C TYR A 277 17.10 0.19 -20.69
N LEU A 278 17.34 -0.50 -21.80
CA LEU A 278 17.89 0.06 -23.03
C LEU A 278 17.01 -0.43 -24.20
N ASN A 279 16.40 0.49 -24.94
CA ASN A 279 15.46 0.18 -26.03
C ASN A 279 16.05 0.49 -27.41
N THR A 280 17.25 -0.03 -27.70
CA THR A 280 17.97 0.21 -28.96
C THR A 280 17.15 -0.18 -30.19
N ASP A 281 16.49 -1.34 -30.16
CA ASP A 281 15.71 -1.85 -31.30
C ASP A 281 14.30 -1.26 -31.36
N LYS A 282 13.92 -0.37 -30.43
CA LYS A 282 12.56 0.20 -30.29
C LYS A 282 11.46 -0.87 -30.19
N ASN A 283 11.83 -2.05 -29.69
CA ASN A 283 10.96 -3.21 -29.54
C ASN A 283 10.44 -3.38 -28.11
N LEU A 284 11.00 -2.66 -27.13
CA LEU A 284 10.51 -2.69 -25.76
C LEU A 284 9.18 -1.94 -25.69
N LYS A 285 8.18 -2.64 -25.18
CA LYS A 285 6.90 -2.13 -24.79
C LYS A 285 7.04 -1.41 -23.44
N VAL A 286 7.78 -0.31 -23.41
CA VAL A 286 8.01 0.47 -22.19
C VAL A 286 7.28 1.81 -22.25
N SER A 287 6.74 2.25 -21.12
CA SER A 287 6.11 3.56 -20.99
C SER A 287 6.39 4.14 -19.61
N THR A 288 7.06 5.28 -19.60
CA THR A 288 7.35 6.05 -18.38
C THR A 288 6.35 7.21 -18.19
N THR A 289 5.23 7.21 -18.91
CA THR A 289 4.20 8.25 -18.75
C THR A 289 3.46 8.04 -17.44
N LEU A 290 3.54 9.05 -16.57
CA LEU A 290 2.83 9.06 -15.30
C LEU A 290 1.32 8.89 -15.51
N ALA A 291 0.64 8.24 -14.57
CA ALA A 291 -0.81 8.08 -14.62
C ALA A 291 -1.52 9.45 -14.73
N ASN A 292 -2.66 9.53 -15.42
CA ASN A 292 -3.39 10.78 -15.64
C ASN A 292 -3.75 11.54 -14.34
N GLY A 293 -3.79 10.87 -13.18
CA GLY A 293 -4.01 11.51 -11.87
C GLY A 293 -2.78 12.21 -11.28
N LEU A 294 -1.59 11.97 -11.84
CA LEU A 294 -0.30 12.57 -11.48
C LEU A 294 0.08 13.77 -12.35
N GLN A 295 -0.78 14.17 -13.28
CA GLN A 295 -0.64 15.44 -13.99
C GLN A 295 -0.87 16.56 -12.96
N SER A 296 0.21 16.96 -12.28
CA SER A 296 0.25 18.10 -11.39
C SER A 296 -0.44 19.29 -12.06
N ARG A 297 -1.18 20.08 -11.26
CA ARG A 297 -1.86 21.34 -11.64
C ARG A 297 -0.93 22.45 -12.18
N VAL A 298 0.29 22.12 -12.56
CA VAL A 298 1.24 23.07 -13.12
C VAL A 298 1.44 22.72 -14.58
N SER A 299 0.78 23.50 -15.44
CA SER A 299 1.07 23.60 -16.87
C SER A 299 2.46 24.22 -17.05
N GLN A 300 3.53 23.53 -16.66
CA GLN A 300 4.87 23.93 -17.05
C GLN A 300 5.17 23.34 -18.42
N ASP A 301 5.60 24.18 -19.34
CA ASP A 301 6.05 23.77 -20.67
C ASP A 301 7.52 23.35 -20.70
N TYR A 302 8.25 23.58 -19.61
CA TYR A 302 9.67 23.34 -19.47
C TYR A 302 10.00 22.85 -18.06
N TRP A 303 11.05 22.04 -17.93
CA TRP A 303 11.68 21.69 -16.65
C TRP A 303 13.03 22.41 -16.54
N SER A 304 13.64 22.42 -15.35
CA SER A 304 14.94 23.05 -15.11
C SER A 304 15.81 22.19 -14.18
N ILE A 305 17.05 22.61 -13.92
CA ILE A 305 17.88 21.96 -12.88
C ILE A 305 17.15 22.09 -11.54
N GLY A 306 17.09 20.99 -10.78
CA GLY A 306 16.30 20.89 -9.56
C GLY A 306 14.88 20.35 -9.76
N SER A 307 14.40 20.24 -11.01
CA SER A 307 13.13 19.58 -11.30
C SER A 307 13.13 18.12 -10.88
N SER A 308 11.94 17.60 -10.58
CA SER A 308 11.78 16.17 -10.28
C SER A 308 11.81 15.31 -11.55
N ARG A 309 12.08 14.03 -11.38
CA ARG A 309 11.94 13.02 -12.43
C ARG A 309 10.54 13.06 -13.06
N ALA A 310 9.50 13.13 -12.24
CA ALA A 310 8.13 13.23 -12.71
C ALA A 310 7.88 14.46 -13.58
N GLU A 311 8.42 15.64 -13.20
CA GLU A 311 8.31 16.85 -14.00
C GLU A 311 8.96 16.68 -15.37
N VAL A 312 10.17 16.12 -15.43
CA VAL A 312 10.85 15.86 -16.71
C VAL A 312 9.98 14.97 -17.60
N LEU A 313 9.49 13.84 -17.08
CA LEU A 313 8.70 12.89 -17.86
C LEU A 313 7.33 13.47 -18.29
N ASN A 314 6.71 14.28 -17.44
CA ASN A 314 5.44 14.96 -17.75
C ASN A 314 5.61 16.02 -18.84
N VAL A 315 6.67 16.84 -18.75
CA VAL A 315 6.94 17.92 -19.70
C VAL A 315 7.35 17.35 -21.06
N GLN A 316 8.24 16.35 -21.09
CA GLN A 316 8.76 15.78 -22.34
C GLN A 316 7.73 15.00 -23.13
N LYS A 317 6.70 14.45 -22.46
CA LYS A 317 5.62 13.64 -23.07
C LYS A 317 6.12 12.49 -23.96
N SER A 318 7.37 12.07 -23.78
CA SER A 318 8.03 11.00 -24.52
C SER A 318 8.67 10.02 -23.54
N THR A 319 8.69 8.74 -23.92
CA THR A 319 9.38 7.71 -23.16
C THR A 319 10.88 7.76 -23.50
N PRO A 320 11.79 7.80 -22.51
CA PRO A 320 13.23 7.70 -22.77
C PRO A 320 13.57 6.43 -23.55
N GLU A 321 14.53 6.52 -24.48
CA GLU A 321 15.05 5.37 -25.21
C GLU A 321 15.92 4.47 -24.31
N ALA A 322 16.50 5.05 -23.27
CA ALA A 322 17.16 4.30 -22.21
C ALA A 322 17.02 5.00 -20.87
N VAL A 323 16.97 4.20 -19.81
CA VAL A 323 17.15 4.67 -18.44
C VAL A 323 18.25 3.84 -17.84
N SER A 324 19.35 4.50 -17.47
CA SER A 324 20.50 3.87 -16.83
C SER A 324 20.66 4.37 -15.39
N ARG A 325 21.21 3.52 -14.53
CA ARG A 325 21.37 3.80 -13.11
C ARG A 325 22.77 3.43 -12.63
N ASN A 326 23.38 4.33 -11.89
CA ASN A 326 24.65 4.12 -11.20
C ASN A 326 24.45 4.32 -9.70
N ASP A 327 24.39 3.20 -8.97
CA ASP A 327 24.25 3.20 -7.51
C ASP A 327 25.49 3.71 -6.79
N SER A 328 26.66 3.70 -7.43
CA SER A 328 27.90 4.21 -6.80
C SER A 328 27.96 5.74 -6.82
N SER A 329 27.39 6.39 -7.84
CA SER A 329 27.31 7.85 -7.94
C SER A 329 25.96 8.43 -7.54
N CYS A 330 24.99 7.59 -7.16
CA CYS A 330 23.58 7.98 -6.94
C CYS A 330 22.97 8.68 -8.14
N GLU A 331 23.34 8.26 -9.36
CA GLU A 331 22.90 8.88 -10.60
C GLU A 331 21.91 7.98 -11.34
N GLU A 332 20.90 8.61 -11.92
CA GLU A 332 20.03 8.04 -12.95
C GLU A 332 20.21 8.91 -14.20
N THR A 333 20.32 8.30 -15.38
CA THR A 333 20.38 9.03 -16.64
C THR A 333 19.23 8.60 -17.54
N LEU A 334 18.41 9.56 -17.95
CA LEU A 334 17.35 9.40 -18.94
C LEU A 334 17.89 9.82 -20.30
N HIS A 335 17.81 8.93 -21.29
CA HIS A 335 18.29 9.19 -22.64
C HIS A 335 17.12 9.43 -23.60
N PHE A 336 17.16 10.55 -24.32
CA PHE A 336 16.19 10.95 -25.35
C PHE A 336 16.95 11.19 -26.66
N GLY A 337 17.27 10.12 -27.41
CA GLY A 337 18.15 10.22 -28.57
C GLY A 337 19.57 10.65 -28.16
N SER A 338 20.09 11.71 -28.78
CA SER A 338 21.40 12.30 -28.44
C SER A 338 21.40 13.21 -27.21
N SER A 339 20.24 13.42 -26.60
CA SER A 339 20.12 14.23 -25.38
C SER A 339 19.97 13.36 -24.14
N GLU A 340 20.51 13.83 -23.02
CA GLU A 340 20.45 13.11 -21.74
C GLU A 340 20.08 14.06 -20.59
N VAL A 341 19.37 13.52 -19.61
CA VAL A 341 19.05 14.19 -18.35
C VAL A 341 19.61 13.34 -17.22
N LYS A 342 20.48 13.93 -16.41
CA LYS A 342 21.07 13.28 -15.23
C LYS A 342 20.34 13.71 -13.98
N LEU A 343 19.92 12.73 -13.20
CA LEU A 343 19.24 12.92 -11.94
C LEU A 343 20.09 12.32 -10.82
N SER A 344 20.08 12.97 -9.66
CA SER A 344 20.55 12.36 -8.43
C SER A 344 19.44 12.34 -7.40
N GLN A 345 19.17 11.16 -6.85
CA GLN A 345 18.08 10.95 -5.89
C GLN A 345 16.71 11.46 -6.41
N GLY A 346 16.45 11.29 -7.71
CA GLY A 346 15.21 11.70 -8.37
C GLY A 346 15.10 13.19 -8.73
N ILE A 347 16.16 13.97 -8.52
CA ILE A 347 16.22 15.40 -8.84
C ILE A 347 17.21 15.65 -9.97
N VAL A 348 16.84 16.47 -10.95
CA VAL A 348 17.71 16.85 -12.06
C VAL A 348 18.92 17.63 -11.55
N ILE A 349 20.12 17.11 -11.81
CA ILE A 349 21.39 17.74 -11.47
C ILE A 349 22.13 18.29 -12.69
N ALA A 350 21.93 17.70 -13.87
CA ALA A 350 22.57 18.11 -15.10
C ALA A 350 21.78 17.62 -16.32
N TYR A 351 22.04 18.23 -17.47
CA TYR A 351 21.51 17.77 -18.74
C TYR A 351 22.45 18.11 -19.90
N ARG A 352 22.27 17.41 -21.01
CA ARG A 352 22.92 17.67 -22.30
C ARG A 352 21.85 17.62 -23.37
N ASN A 353 21.64 18.72 -24.07
CA ASN A 353 20.58 18.88 -25.08
C ASN A 353 21.14 18.94 -26.51
N GLU A 354 22.01 18.00 -26.89
CA GLU A 354 22.65 17.97 -28.21
C GLU A 354 21.61 17.82 -29.34
N GLY A 355 20.57 17.03 -29.12
CA GLY A 355 19.48 16.83 -30.06
C GLY A 355 18.47 17.97 -30.15
N LYS A 356 18.60 19.01 -29.29
CA LYS A 356 17.64 20.12 -29.16
C LYS A 356 16.18 19.67 -28.99
N ASN A 357 15.99 18.48 -28.43
CA ASN A 357 14.70 17.84 -28.22
C ASN A 357 14.26 17.87 -26.75
N LEU A 358 15.12 18.36 -25.83
CA LEU A 358 14.71 18.54 -24.45
C LEU A 358 13.94 19.85 -24.26
N ARG A 359 12.75 19.76 -23.65
CA ARG A 359 11.95 20.90 -23.17
C ARG A 359 12.49 21.44 -21.84
N VAL A 360 13.70 21.99 -21.86
CA VAL A 360 14.41 22.56 -20.69
C VAL A 360 14.49 24.08 -20.79
N ARG A 361 14.47 24.79 -19.66
CA ARG A 361 14.65 26.25 -19.56
C ARG A 361 15.82 26.65 -18.67
#